data_AF-E7RIM2-F1
#
_entry.id   AF-E7RIM2-F1
#
_cell.length_a   1.000
_cell.length_b   1.000
_cell.length_c   1.000
_cell.angle_alpha   90.00
_cell.angle_beta   90.00
_cell.angle_gamma   90.00
#
_symmetry.space_group_name_H-M   'P 1'
#
loop_
_entity.id
_entity.type
_entity.pdbx_description
1 polymer ?
#
loop_
_entity_poly.entity_id
_entity_poly.type
_entity_poly.pdbx_seq_one_letter_code
_entity_poly.pdbx_strand_id
1 'polypeptide(L)'
;MKLEKNHDPHLNAAWIDQFLDNRIPLKEITYETEQYFQAIKKDFATSKYSRQKKTVVQQIWSLFSERFTVEDEHHYKSIVSGNELYPSWKERLDQEYRKLESTITERVVVTDYGAMGDGLTDSTAAFYRAFGEGAVEVKVPAGVYLVKGLRIPSWTRLVGAGKGKTIIKLHPDAPRRTRLLINRNYIKGNRNISVEQLTLDWNVERLGNMEKTSTGNTYSSCITYSNLTYGWVKEVEALNPGLHCFDITSPFYNYAGDGLRGKGGSQFVWLDGVSGSGFGDDGVTTHHSDYIFVSNSHFSDPSGRAHKQGFSNSNGFEIDDGSRHIWLVNNSSARCFGGVEIKAHADSSAATGVHISGHLSVHDNRSFNFRHIGHHKKDDPQSRSAFNIRAQKLISIEPTETALYRSSSPRSLVVSGYRNVAINRFLFIGDPNYDYKQKPAVAIQYRATCVSLTNGVFENFTSANADISIAGGEQSANSVRVKNILSIASAKEVVVAGEESGLVHLEEIRKRSILFL
;
A
#
# COMPACT_ATOMS: atom_id res chain seq x y z
N MET A 1 -4.83 16.12 -15.23
CA MET A 1 -3.70 15.19 -15.49
C MET A 1 -4.26 13.80 -15.71
N LYS A 2 -3.67 12.94 -16.55
CA LYS A 2 -4.07 11.52 -16.66
C LYS A 2 -2.88 10.62 -16.40
N LEU A 3 -3.00 9.73 -15.42
CA LEU A 3 -2.06 8.64 -15.16
C LEU A 3 -2.59 7.37 -15.83
N GLU A 4 -1.92 6.95 -16.90
CA GLU A 4 -2.29 5.76 -17.67
C GLU A 4 -1.60 4.51 -17.12
N LYS A 5 -2.10 3.32 -17.49
CA LYS A 5 -1.55 2.03 -17.03
C LYS A 5 -0.06 1.84 -17.32
N ASN A 6 0.41 2.40 -18.42
CA ASN A 6 1.80 2.34 -18.89
C ASN A 6 2.65 3.52 -18.41
N HIS A 7 2.17 4.28 -17.41
CA HIS A 7 2.92 5.34 -16.77
C HIS A 7 4.28 4.84 -16.26
N ASP A 8 5.33 5.64 -16.50
CA ASP A 8 6.66 5.38 -15.96
C ASP A 8 6.75 5.95 -14.54
N PRO A 9 6.75 5.09 -13.51
CA PRO A 9 6.69 5.55 -12.14
C PRO A 9 7.99 6.23 -11.66
N HIS A 10 9.10 6.17 -12.41
CA HIS A 10 10.32 6.93 -12.11
C HIS A 10 10.13 8.44 -12.28
N LEU A 11 9.09 8.87 -13.01
CA LEU A 11 8.74 10.28 -13.16
C LEU A 11 7.99 10.84 -11.95
N ASN A 12 7.50 9.99 -11.04
CA ASN A 12 6.66 10.40 -9.91
C ASN A 12 7.34 11.45 -9.04
N ALA A 13 8.62 11.24 -8.68
CA ALA A 13 9.36 12.16 -7.82
C ALA A 13 9.39 13.57 -8.40
N ALA A 14 9.75 13.69 -9.68
CA ALA A 14 9.82 14.96 -10.39
C ALA A 14 8.46 15.64 -10.48
N TRP A 15 7.40 14.90 -10.80
CA TRP A 15 6.04 15.45 -10.85
C TRP A 15 5.55 15.91 -9.48
N ILE A 16 5.81 15.13 -8.43
CA ILE A 16 5.44 15.51 -7.06
C ILE A 16 6.13 16.81 -6.65
N ASP A 17 7.43 16.96 -6.93
CA ASP A 17 8.16 18.18 -6.62
C ASP A 17 7.68 19.38 -7.45
N GLN A 18 7.35 19.16 -8.73
CA GLN A 18 6.78 20.19 -9.60
C GLN A 18 5.42 20.68 -9.09
N PHE A 19 4.51 19.77 -8.74
CA PHE A 19 3.17 20.12 -8.25
C PHE A 19 3.22 20.90 -6.93
N LEU A 20 4.13 20.53 -6.04
CA LEU A 20 4.26 21.19 -4.73
C LEU A 20 5.03 22.52 -4.78
N ASP A 21 5.53 22.95 -5.96
CA ASP A 21 6.52 24.04 -6.14
C ASP A 21 7.61 23.96 -5.05
N ASN A 22 8.15 22.75 -4.88
CA ASN A 22 8.91 22.43 -3.68
C ASN A 22 10.35 22.96 -3.76
N ARG A 23 10.58 24.12 -3.15
CA ARG A 23 11.91 24.75 -3.08
C ARG A 23 12.72 24.34 -1.84
N ILE A 24 12.12 23.54 -0.95
CA ILE A 24 12.72 23.15 0.33
C ILE A 24 13.39 21.78 0.19
N PRO A 25 14.65 21.61 0.64
CA PRO A 25 15.34 20.33 0.58
C PRO A 25 14.57 19.21 1.28
N LEU A 26 14.57 18.00 0.71
CA LEU A 26 13.86 16.84 1.27
C LEU A 26 14.25 16.55 2.73
N LYS A 27 15.53 16.76 3.07
CA LYS A 27 16.04 16.56 4.43
C LYS A 27 15.33 17.46 5.45
N GLU A 28 15.09 18.72 5.10
CA GLU A 28 14.37 19.68 5.96
C GLU A 28 12.91 19.28 6.10
N ILE A 29 12.26 18.91 4.99
CA ILE A 29 10.87 18.43 5.01
C ILE A 29 10.73 17.20 5.93
N THR A 30 11.62 16.22 5.79
CA THR A 30 11.60 15.02 6.63
C THR A 30 11.86 15.33 8.10
N TYR A 31 12.75 16.28 8.39
CA TYR A 31 13.00 16.75 9.75
C TYR A 31 11.76 17.43 10.35
N GLU A 32 11.13 18.36 9.62
CA GLU A 32 9.87 19.00 10.02
C GLU A 32 8.77 17.99 10.31
N THR A 33 8.57 17.02 9.41
CA THR A 33 7.57 15.96 9.56
C THR A 33 7.79 15.16 10.85
N GLU A 34 9.04 14.81 11.16
CA GLU A 34 9.36 14.11 12.41
C GLU A 34 9.09 15.01 13.64
N GLN A 35 9.42 16.30 13.58
CA GLN A 35 9.09 17.23 14.67
C GLN A 35 7.59 17.33 14.92
N TYR A 36 6.78 17.46 13.86
CA TYR A 36 5.32 17.48 14.00
C TYR A 36 4.78 16.17 14.56
N PHE A 37 5.33 15.03 14.12
CA PHE A 37 4.98 13.74 14.68
C PHE A 37 5.31 13.65 16.17
N GLN A 38 6.53 14.00 16.58
CA GLN A 38 6.93 13.95 17.99
C GLN A 38 6.11 14.91 18.86
N ALA A 39 5.72 16.07 18.33
CA ALA A 39 4.91 17.04 19.06
C ALA A 39 3.48 16.54 19.36
N ILE A 40 2.93 15.64 18.53
CA ILE A 40 1.58 15.08 18.73
C ILE A 40 1.60 13.68 19.33
N LYS A 41 2.73 12.96 19.22
CA LYS A 41 2.86 11.57 19.65
C LYS A 41 2.55 11.47 21.13
N LYS A 42 1.58 10.62 21.46
CA LYS A 42 1.30 10.20 22.82
C LYS A 42 1.45 8.69 22.93
N ASP A 43 1.92 8.26 24.10
CA ASP A 43 1.87 6.86 24.50
C ASP A 43 0.49 6.60 25.12
N PHE A 44 -0.29 5.76 24.45
CA PHE A 44 -1.61 5.40 24.92
C PHE A 44 -1.50 4.12 25.73
N ALA A 45 -1.90 4.17 27.00
CA ALA A 45 -2.03 2.95 27.79
C ALA A 45 -3.07 2.03 27.11
N THR A 46 -2.62 0.89 26.56
CA THR A 46 -3.55 -0.14 26.13
C THR A 46 -4.21 -0.72 27.37
N SER A 47 -5.53 -0.54 27.51
CA SER A 47 -6.29 -1.13 28.63
C SER A 47 -5.97 -2.62 28.74
N LYS A 48 -5.43 -3.04 29.89
CA LYS A 48 -5.22 -4.47 30.21
C LYS A 48 -6.54 -5.20 30.45
N TYR A 49 -7.65 -4.48 30.57
CA TYR A 49 -8.93 -4.96 31.10
C TYR A 49 -10.01 -5.25 30.05
N SER A 50 -9.79 -4.94 28.76
CA SER A 50 -10.74 -5.33 27.71
C SER A 50 -10.38 -6.71 27.13
N ARG A 51 -10.51 -7.78 27.93
CA ARG A 51 -10.51 -9.14 27.38
C ARG A 51 -11.86 -9.41 26.74
N GLN A 52 -12.02 -9.07 25.46
CA GLN A 52 -13.13 -9.62 24.68
C GLN A 52 -13.03 -11.15 24.67
N LYS A 53 -14.17 -11.83 24.86
CA LYS A 53 -14.24 -13.29 24.72
C LYS A 53 -13.90 -13.63 23.26
N LYS A 54 -12.82 -14.39 23.05
CA LYS A 54 -12.45 -14.86 21.73
C LYS A 54 -13.51 -15.78 21.17
N THR A 55 -13.86 -15.60 19.90
CA THR A 55 -14.66 -16.57 19.16
C THR A 55 -13.87 -17.87 18.94
N VAL A 56 -14.54 -18.97 18.60
CA VAL A 56 -13.87 -20.25 18.27
C VAL A 56 -12.86 -20.07 17.13
N VAL A 57 -13.21 -19.27 16.12
CA VAL A 57 -12.33 -18.95 14.99
C VAL A 57 -11.07 -18.20 15.46
N GLN A 58 -11.22 -17.19 16.33
CA GLN A 58 -10.08 -16.46 16.89
C GLN A 58 -9.19 -17.34 17.79
N GLN A 59 -9.76 -18.32 18.48
CA GLN A 59 -8.99 -19.28 19.27
C GLN A 59 -8.10 -20.15 18.38
N ILE A 60 -8.64 -20.67 17.27
CA ILE A 60 -7.86 -21.44 16.28
C ILE A 60 -6.73 -20.59 15.71
N TRP A 61 -7.03 -19.36 15.26
CA TRP A 61 -6.02 -18.46 14.71
C TRP A 61 -4.94 -18.08 15.71
N SER A 62 -5.27 -18.06 17.01
CA SER A 62 -4.31 -17.70 18.04
C SER A 62 -3.18 -18.71 18.25
N LEU A 63 -3.34 -19.96 17.79
CA LEU A 63 -2.26 -20.95 17.79
C LEU A 63 -1.13 -20.59 16.80
N PHE A 64 -1.49 -19.86 15.73
CA PHE A 64 -0.60 -19.42 14.67
C PHE A 64 -0.30 -17.91 14.73
N SER A 65 -0.61 -17.27 15.86
CA SER A 65 -0.40 -15.83 16.04
C SER A 65 0.66 -15.52 17.10
N GLU A 66 1.28 -14.36 16.96
CA GLU A 66 2.16 -13.74 17.93
C GLU A 66 1.59 -12.41 18.40
N ARG A 67 2.21 -11.84 19.44
CA ARG A 67 1.81 -10.55 19.97
C ARG A 67 2.13 -9.44 18.97
N PHE A 68 1.17 -8.57 18.70
CA PHE A 68 1.41 -7.34 17.97
C PHE A 68 2.06 -6.30 18.88
N THR A 69 3.15 -5.68 18.43
CA THR A 69 3.79 -4.55 19.09
C THR A 69 3.74 -3.33 18.19
N VAL A 70 3.45 -2.16 18.78
CA VAL A 70 3.38 -0.87 18.07
C VAL A 70 4.76 -0.23 17.94
N GLU A 71 5.64 -0.50 18.90
CA GLU A 71 7.00 0.03 18.90
C GLU A 71 7.89 -0.77 17.96
N ASP A 72 8.74 -0.03 17.24
CA ASP A 72 9.84 -0.62 16.48
C ASP A 72 10.97 -0.99 17.44
N GLU A 73 11.22 -2.30 17.60
CA GLU A 73 12.31 -2.81 18.44
C GLU A 73 13.70 -2.43 17.92
N HIS A 74 13.83 -2.16 16.62
CA HIS A 74 15.09 -1.80 15.98
C HIS A 74 15.26 -0.29 15.78
N HIS A 75 14.19 0.48 16.01
CA HIS A 75 14.16 1.93 15.84
C HIS A 75 14.70 2.41 14.48
N TYR A 76 14.39 1.71 13.40
CA TYR A 76 14.81 2.12 12.07
C TYR A 76 14.14 3.43 11.68
N LYS A 77 14.94 4.32 11.09
CA LYS A 77 14.51 5.66 10.68
C LYS A 77 14.57 5.83 9.17
N SER A 78 13.92 6.87 8.65
CA SER A 78 14.14 7.36 7.29
C SER A 78 15.52 8.01 7.20
N ILE A 79 16.30 7.64 6.19
CA ILE A 79 17.55 8.29 5.79
C ILE A 79 17.25 9.12 4.55
N VAL A 80 17.79 10.33 4.52
CA VAL A 80 17.73 11.22 3.35
C VAL A 80 19.13 11.44 2.82
N SER A 81 19.33 11.12 1.54
CA SER A 81 20.58 11.37 0.81
C SER A 81 20.24 12.11 -0.48
N GLY A 82 20.65 13.38 -0.56
CA GLY A 82 20.19 14.27 -1.64
C GLY A 82 18.66 14.38 -1.66
N ASN A 83 18.06 13.97 -2.78
CA ASN A 83 16.60 13.96 -2.97
C ASN A 83 15.97 12.56 -2.79
N GLU A 84 16.73 11.59 -2.33
CA GLU A 84 16.22 10.24 -2.06
C GLU A 84 15.91 10.06 -0.58
N LEU A 85 14.82 9.33 -0.30
CA LEU A 85 14.47 8.86 1.03
C LEU A 85 14.34 7.34 1.01
N TYR A 86 15.02 6.68 1.94
CA TYR A 86 14.95 5.23 2.11
C TYR A 86 15.07 4.86 3.60
N PRO A 87 14.57 3.69 4.02
CA PRO A 87 14.75 3.24 5.39
C PRO A 87 16.21 2.92 5.70
N SER A 88 16.66 3.23 6.91
CA SER A 88 18.02 2.91 7.41
C SER A 88 18.39 1.43 7.32
N TRP A 89 17.42 0.51 7.43
CA TRP A 89 17.67 -0.92 7.24
C TRP A 89 18.00 -1.29 5.77
N LYS A 90 17.80 -0.39 4.81
CA LYS A 90 18.12 -0.65 3.40
C LYS A 90 19.60 -0.99 3.20
N GLU A 91 20.51 -0.42 4.00
CA GLU A 91 21.93 -0.79 3.92
C GLU A 91 22.15 -2.28 4.18
N ARG A 92 21.47 -2.85 5.18
CA ARG A 92 21.46 -4.30 5.44
C ARG A 92 20.88 -5.07 4.26
N LEU A 93 19.81 -4.58 3.65
CA LEU A 93 19.25 -5.22 2.46
C LEU A 93 20.24 -5.17 1.28
N ASP A 94 20.92 -4.05 1.04
CA ASP A 94 21.91 -3.92 -0.04
C ASP A 94 23.13 -4.83 0.19
N GLN A 95 23.54 -5.06 1.44
CA GLN A 95 24.54 -6.08 1.80
C GLN A 95 24.05 -7.49 1.47
N GLU A 96 22.79 -7.81 1.78
CA GLU A 96 22.19 -9.12 1.47
C GLU A 96 21.95 -9.33 -0.04
N TYR A 97 21.78 -8.26 -0.83
CA TYR A 97 21.76 -8.34 -2.28
C TYR A 97 23.14 -8.69 -2.84
N ARG A 98 24.20 -8.03 -2.37
CA ARG A 98 25.58 -8.39 -2.73
C ARG A 98 25.91 -9.83 -2.33
N LYS A 99 25.39 -10.28 -1.17
CA LYS A 99 25.51 -11.67 -0.74
C LYS A 99 24.80 -12.64 -1.69
N LEU A 100 23.58 -12.31 -2.13
CA LEU A 100 22.87 -13.07 -3.15
C LEU A 100 23.71 -13.20 -4.42
N GLU A 101 24.24 -12.09 -4.95
CA GLU A 101 25.08 -12.09 -6.15
C GLU A 101 26.35 -12.93 -6.00
N SER A 102 26.99 -12.90 -4.83
CA SER A 102 28.18 -13.71 -4.54
C SER A 102 27.86 -15.20 -4.29
N THR A 103 26.62 -15.52 -3.90
CA THR A 103 26.17 -16.90 -3.62
C THR A 103 25.77 -17.62 -4.91
N ILE A 104 25.42 -16.89 -5.96
CA ILE A 104 25.04 -17.46 -7.26
C ILE A 104 26.25 -18.17 -7.87
N THR A 105 26.12 -19.49 -8.05
CA THR A 105 27.15 -20.34 -8.67
C THR A 105 26.91 -20.55 -10.15
N GLU A 106 25.65 -20.44 -10.60
CA GLU A 106 25.25 -20.68 -11.98
C GLU A 106 24.40 -19.54 -12.52
N ARG A 107 24.65 -19.15 -13.78
CA ARG A 107 23.81 -18.21 -14.54
C ARG A 107 23.35 -18.89 -15.80
N VAL A 108 22.05 -19.09 -15.92
CA VAL A 108 21.48 -19.93 -16.95
C VAL A 108 20.36 -19.23 -17.70
N VAL A 109 20.10 -19.64 -18.94
CA VAL A 109 18.96 -19.15 -19.72
C VAL A 109 17.88 -20.21 -19.72
N VAL A 110 16.63 -19.83 -19.43
CA VAL A 110 15.53 -20.80 -19.25
C VAL A 110 15.25 -21.62 -20.53
N THR A 111 15.59 -21.09 -21.71
CA THR A 111 15.46 -21.77 -23.01
C THR A 111 16.39 -22.97 -23.15
N ASP A 112 17.54 -22.97 -22.46
CA ASP A 112 18.49 -24.10 -22.46
C ASP A 112 17.87 -25.32 -21.75
N TYR A 113 16.85 -25.09 -20.93
CA TYR A 113 16.05 -26.13 -20.27
C TYR A 113 14.76 -26.45 -21.02
N GLY A 114 14.57 -25.92 -22.22
CA GLY A 114 13.41 -26.22 -23.08
C GLY A 114 12.17 -25.34 -22.84
N ALA A 115 12.30 -24.19 -22.18
CA ALA A 115 11.22 -23.22 -22.14
C ALA A 115 11.07 -22.54 -23.51
N MET A 116 9.82 -22.33 -23.95
CA MET A 116 9.51 -21.67 -25.21
C MET A 116 8.63 -20.44 -24.94
N GLY A 117 9.10 -19.27 -25.40
CA GLY A 117 8.42 -17.99 -25.25
C GLY A 117 7.38 -17.73 -26.34
N ASP A 118 6.70 -18.78 -26.80
CA ASP A 118 5.78 -18.79 -27.95
C ASP A 118 4.31 -18.48 -27.59
N GLY A 119 4.01 -18.33 -26.29
CA GLY A 119 2.65 -18.13 -25.78
C GLY A 119 1.75 -19.35 -25.85
N LEU A 120 2.30 -20.54 -26.14
CA LEU A 120 1.57 -21.79 -26.36
C LEU A 120 2.11 -22.93 -25.51
N THR A 121 3.42 -23.05 -25.40
CA THR A 121 4.10 -24.16 -24.75
C THR A 121 4.10 -23.99 -23.23
N ASP A 122 3.65 -25.03 -22.51
CA ASP A 122 3.81 -25.11 -21.06
C ASP A 122 5.29 -25.24 -20.67
N SER A 123 5.88 -24.11 -20.25
CA SER A 123 7.28 -23.99 -19.88
C SER A 123 7.55 -24.29 -18.41
N THR A 124 6.54 -24.72 -17.64
CA THR A 124 6.64 -24.92 -16.18
C THR A 124 7.82 -25.80 -15.78
N ALA A 125 7.99 -26.95 -16.45
CA ALA A 125 9.05 -27.90 -16.13
C ALA A 125 10.45 -27.35 -16.43
N ALA A 126 10.59 -26.54 -17.48
CA ALA A 126 11.85 -25.90 -17.83
C ALA A 126 12.28 -24.86 -16.78
N PHE A 127 11.34 -24.05 -16.28
CA PHE A 127 11.60 -23.16 -15.15
C PHE A 127 12.05 -23.91 -13.91
N TYR A 128 11.40 -25.03 -13.56
CA TYR A 128 11.82 -25.81 -12.39
C TYR A 128 13.22 -26.43 -12.55
N ARG A 129 13.58 -26.89 -13.75
CA ARG A 129 14.95 -27.34 -14.02
C ARG A 129 15.96 -26.21 -13.91
N ALA A 130 15.65 -25.03 -14.46
CA ALA A 130 16.51 -23.86 -14.39
C ALA A 130 16.68 -23.33 -12.95
N PHE A 131 15.65 -23.43 -12.11
CA PHE A 131 15.75 -23.05 -10.70
C PHE A 131 16.58 -24.03 -9.87
N GLY A 132 16.58 -25.33 -10.22
CA GLY A 132 17.26 -26.37 -9.45
C GLY A 132 16.94 -26.28 -7.95
N GLU A 133 17.98 -26.23 -7.10
CA GLU A 133 17.85 -26.02 -5.65
C GLU A 133 18.09 -24.56 -5.21
N GLY A 134 18.24 -23.62 -6.15
CA GLY A 134 18.61 -22.23 -5.90
C GLY A 134 20.09 -21.96 -6.19
N ALA A 135 20.64 -20.91 -5.57
CA ALA A 135 21.99 -20.40 -5.86
C ALA A 135 22.22 -20.10 -7.35
N VAL A 136 21.18 -19.59 -8.01
CA VAL A 136 21.13 -19.47 -9.47
C VAL A 136 20.54 -18.13 -9.90
N GLU A 137 21.06 -17.61 -11.02
CA GLU A 137 20.41 -16.56 -11.80
C GLU A 137 19.79 -17.19 -13.05
N VAL A 138 18.46 -17.14 -13.14
CA VAL A 138 17.70 -17.60 -14.29
C VAL A 138 17.34 -16.39 -15.14
N LYS A 139 17.93 -16.32 -16.34
CA LYS A 139 17.60 -15.33 -17.36
C LYS A 139 16.46 -15.85 -18.24
N VAL A 140 15.48 -14.99 -18.46
CA VAL A 140 14.32 -15.26 -19.30
C VAL A 140 14.34 -14.28 -20.48
N PRO A 141 14.62 -14.76 -21.70
CA PRO A 141 14.59 -13.91 -22.89
C PRO A 141 13.22 -13.27 -23.15
N ALA A 142 13.15 -12.40 -24.15
CA ALA A 142 11.88 -11.86 -24.61
C ALA A 142 10.99 -12.99 -25.17
N GLY A 143 9.68 -12.91 -24.89
CA GLY A 143 8.71 -13.94 -25.26
C GLY A 143 7.59 -14.07 -24.23
N VAL A 144 6.57 -14.86 -24.57
CA VAL A 144 5.44 -15.19 -23.69
C VAL A 144 5.58 -16.64 -23.23
N TYR A 145 5.83 -16.84 -21.94
CA TYR A 145 6.08 -18.15 -21.36
C TYR A 145 4.87 -18.59 -20.54
N LEU A 146 4.14 -19.61 -21.01
CA LEU A 146 3.03 -20.16 -20.25
C LEU A 146 3.52 -21.05 -19.10
N VAL A 147 2.97 -20.86 -17.91
CA VAL A 147 3.31 -21.66 -16.71
C VAL A 147 2.09 -21.98 -15.87
N LYS A 148 2.13 -23.06 -15.09
CA LYS A 148 1.07 -23.48 -14.15
C LYS A 148 1.35 -23.04 -12.70
N GLY A 149 2.10 -21.95 -12.55
CA GLY A 149 2.59 -21.43 -11.27
C GLY A 149 4.00 -21.92 -10.95
N LEU A 150 4.84 -21.02 -10.45
CA LEU A 150 6.26 -21.27 -10.17
C LEU A 150 6.58 -21.09 -8.69
N ARG A 151 7.47 -21.96 -8.20
CA ARG A 151 7.98 -21.98 -6.82
C ARG A 151 9.48 -21.70 -6.79
N ILE A 152 9.84 -20.50 -6.34
CA ILE A 152 11.22 -19.99 -6.41
C ILE A 152 11.98 -20.38 -5.12
N PRO A 153 13.10 -21.12 -5.19
CA PRO A 153 13.91 -21.46 -4.01
C PRO A 153 14.65 -20.22 -3.48
N SER A 154 15.26 -20.36 -2.29
CA SER A 154 16.15 -19.34 -1.75
C SER A 154 17.34 -19.09 -2.70
N TRP A 155 18.00 -17.94 -2.54
CA TRP A 155 19.21 -17.60 -3.30
C TRP A 155 19.00 -17.63 -4.81
N THR A 156 17.88 -17.10 -5.28
CA THR A 156 17.51 -17.14 -6.69
C THR A 156 17.24 -15.76 -7.22
N ARG A 157 17.81 -15.45 -8.39
CA ARG A 157 17.44 -14.29 -9.20
C ARG A 157 16.69 -14.77 -10.44
N LEU A 158 15.51 -14.22 -10.68
CA LEU A 158 14.74 -14.42 -11.90
C LEU A 158 14.73 -13.09 -12.66
N VAL A 159 15.37 -13.03 -13.83
CA VAL A 159 15.61 -11.78 -14.55
C VAL A 159 15.09 -11.88 -15.99
N GLY A 160 14.14 -11.03 -16.37
CA GLY A 160 13.65 -10.94 -17.74
C GLY A 160 14.41 -9.91 -18.59
N ALA A 161 13.96 -9.73 -19.83
CA ALA A 161 14.49 -8.74 -20.77
C ALA A 161 13.85 -7.34 -20.63
N GLY A 162 12.91 -7.16 -19.72
CA GLY A 162 12.16 -5.93 -19.45
C GLY A 162 10.63 -6.14 -19.40
N LYS A 163 9.92 -5.20 -18.75
CA LYS A 163 8.45 -5.10 -18.80
C LYS A 163 7.96 -5.10 -20.25
N GLY A 164 6.89 -5.82 -20.53
CA GLY A 164 6.31 -5.99 -21.87
C GLY A 164 7.14 -6.82 -22.85
N LYS A 165 8.40 -7.16 -22.54
CA LYS A 165 9.27 -7.96 -23.40
C LYS A 165 9.28 -9.43 -22.98
N THR A 166 9.52 -9.68 -21.70
CA THR A 166 9.41 -11.01 -21.10
C THR A 166 8.11 -11.08 -20.34
N ILE A 167 7.20 -11.96 -20.76
CA ILE A 167 5.90 -12.16 -20.13
C ILE A 167 5.84 -13.59 -19.60
N ILE A 168 5.78 -13.77 -18.28
CA ILE A 168 5.43 -15.06 -17.68
C ILE A 168 3.92 -15.03 -17.44
N LYS A 169 3.20 -15.86 -18.18
CA LYS A 169 1.73 -15.86 -18.21
C LYS A 169 1.17 -17.15 -17.64
N LEU A 170 0.13 -17.04 -16.81
CA LEU A 170 -0.50 -18.22 -16.26
C LEU A 170 -1.25 -19.00 -17.35
N HIS A 171 -1.00 -20.31 -17.41
CA HIS A 171 -1.56 -21.22 -18.41
C HIS A 171 -3.10 -21.21 -18.40
N PRO A 172 -3.79 -21.32 -19.55
CA PRO A 172 -5.26 -21.35 -19.62
C PRO A 172 -5.91 -22.39 -18.70
N ASP A 173 -5.34 -23.59 -18.62
CA ASP A 173 -5.83 -24.66 -17.72
C ASP A 173 -5.45 -24.51 -16.24
N ALA A 174 -4.71 -23.46 -15.86
CA ALA A 174 -4.27 -23.30 -14.48
C ALA A 174 -5.48 -23.01 -13.56
N PRO A 175 -5.59 -23.71 -12.41
CA PRO A 175 -6.67 -23.46 -11.47
C PRO A 175 -6.77 -22.01 -11.02
N ARG A 176 -7.99 -21.56 -10.66
CA ARG A 176 -8.24 -20.22 -10.11
C ARG A 176 -7.43 -19.91 -8.85
N ARG A 177 -7.08 -20.92 -8.04
CA ARG A 177 -6.31 -20.71 -6.80
C ARG A 177 -4.81 -20.51 -7.03
N THR A 178 -4.32 -20.67 -8.26
CA THR A 178 -2.88 -20.67 -8.51
C THR A 178 -2.29 -19.30 -8.26
N ARG A 179 -1.17 -19.26 -7.51
CA ARG A 179 -0.29 -18.09 -7.42
C ARG A 179 0.70 -18.21 -8.56
N LEU A 180 0.89 -17.14 -9.34
CA LEU A 180 1.75 -17.22 -10.51
C LEU A 180 3.21 -17.42 -10.10
N LEU A 181 3.73 -16.60 -9.17
CA LEU A 181 5.00 -16.79 -8.50
C LEU A 181 4.82 -16.84 -6.98
N ILE A 182 5.49 -17.79 -6.32
CA ILE A 182 5.63 -17.82 -4.86
C ILE A 182 6.99 -18.39 -4.45
N ASN A 183 7.52 -18.01 -3.29
CA ASN A 183 8.69 -18.67 -2.74
C ASN A 183 8.40 -20.13 -2.35
N ARG A 184 9.32 -21.05 -2.64
CA ARG A 184 9.11 -22.52 -2.61
C ARG A 184 8.62 -23.03 -1.26
N ASN A 185 9.20 -22.54 -0.18
CA ASN A 185 8.94 -22.93 1.19
C ASN A 185 8.10 -21.88 1.93
N TYR A 186 7.06 -21.31 1.30
CA TYR A 186 6.23 -20.22 1.82
C TYR A 186 5.67 -20.37 3.25
N ILE A 187 5.59 -21.59 3.80
CA ILE A 187 5.18 -21.80 5.19
C ILE A 187 6.36 -21.63 6.15
N LYS A 188 7.49 -22.31 5.88
CA LYS A 188 8.70 -22.30 6.73
C LYS A 188 9.63 -21.12 6.45
N GLY A 189 9.41 -20.48 5.32
CA GLY A 189 10.14 -19.35 4.81
C GLY A 189 11.24 -19.69 3.81
N ASN A 190 11.60 -18.69 3.03
CA ASN A 190 12.78 -18.66 2.19
C ASN A 190 13.58 -17.40 2.51
N ARG A 191 14.71 -17.22 1.82
CA ARG A 191 15.47 -16.00 1.90
C ARG A 191 16.16 -15.64 0.59
N ASN A 192 16.47 -14.36 0.44
CA ASN A 192 17.25 -13.80 -0.66
C ASN A 192 16.70 -14.23 -2.03
N ILE A 193 15.51 -13.74 -2.38
CA ILE A 193 14.87 -13.98 -3.69
C ILE A 193 14.69 -12.65 -4.40
N SER A 194 15.11 -12.59 -5.67
CA SER A 194 14.92 -11.42 -6.53
C SER A 194 14.12 -11.79 -7.78
N VAL A 195 13.15 -10.96 -8.15
CA VAL A 195 12.42 -11.01 -9.43
C VAL A 195 12.56 -9.65 -10.11
N GLU A 196 13.10 -9.63 -11.33
CA GLU A 196 13.53 -8.40 -11.99
C GLU A 196 13.11 -8.35 -13.48
N GLN A 197 12.75 -7.15 -13.95
CA GLN A 197 12.68 -6.80 -15.38
C GLN A 197 11.78 -7.72 -16.23
N LEU A 198 10.53 -7.94 -15.81
CA LEU A 198 9.57 -8.77 -16.55
C LEU A 198 8.12 -8.38 -16.29
N THR A 199 7.21 -8.89 -17.10
CA THR A 199 5.76 -8.84 -16.86
C THR A 199 5.25 -10.19 -16.38
N LEU A 200 4.37 -10.15 -15.39
CA LEU A 200 3.61 -11.27 -14.87
C LEU A 200 2.15 -11.08 -15.26
N ASP A 201 1.59 -12.02 -16.01
CA ASP A 201 0.18 -11.98 -16.38
C ASP A 201 -0.54 -13.18 -15.76
N TRP A 202 -1.40 -12.92 -14.79
CA TRP A 202 -2.17 -13.99 -14.15
C TRP A 202 -3.28 -14.54 -15.05
N ASN A 203 -3.54 -13.92 -16.20
CA ASN A 203 -4.45 -14.38 -17.23
C ASN A 203 -5.87 -14.58 -16.69
N VAL A 204 -6.48 -13.52 -16.16
CA VAL A 204 -7.86 -13.57 -15.62
C VAL A 204 -8.87 -13.98 -16.67
N GLU A 205 -8.61 -13.68 -17.94
CA GLU A 205 -9.47 -13.98 -19.09
C GLU A 205 -9.70 -15.48 -19.23
N ARG A 206 -8.76 -16.32 -18.78
CA ARG A 206 -8.94 -17.79 -18.77
C ARG A 206 -10.15 -18.25 -17.98
N LEU A 207 -10.62 -17.45 -17.02
CA LEU A 207 -11.79 -17.76 -16.19
C LEU A 207 -13.11 -17.40 -16.87
N GLY A 208 -13.08 -16.76 -18.05
CA GLY A 208 -14.26 -16.27 -18.75
C GLY A 208 -15.11 -15.35 -17.86
N ASN A 209 -16.43 -15.62 -17.87
CA ASN A 209 -17.44 -14.78 -17.20
C ASN A 209 -17.61 -15.05 -15.70
N MET A 210 -16.66 -15.74 -15.06
CA MET A 210 -16.73 -16.01 -13.63
C MET A 210 -16.79 -14.71 -12.82
N GLU A 211 -17.79 -14.58 -11.95
CA GLU A 211 -18.01 -13.34 -11.19
C GLU A 211 -16.87 -13.04 -10.21
N LYS A 212 -16.48 -14.03 -9.38
CA LYS A 212 -15.46 -13.87 -8.34
C LYS A 212 -14.15 -14.56 -8.69
N THR A 213 -13.06 -13.79 -8.73
CA THR A 213 -11.73 -14.26 -9.13
C THR A 213 -10.88 -14.78 -7.96
N SER A 214 -11.14 -14.33 -6.73
CA SER A 214 -10.39 -14.75 -5.55
C SER A 214 -10.88 -16.09 -4.96
N THR A 215 -9.95 -16.88 -4.40
CA THR A 215 -10.24 -18.13 -3.68
C THR A 215 -9.99 -18.07 -2.17
N GLY A 216 -9.76 -16.87 -1.65
CA GLY A 216 -9.46 -16.62 -0.23
C GLY A 216 -7.98 -16.77 0.11
N ASN A 217 -7.57 -16.19 1.25
CA ASN A 217 -6.18 -16.10 1.69
C ASN A 217 -5.26 -15.53 0.58
N THR A 218 -3.99 -15.88 0.56
CA THR A 218 -2.96 -15.36 -0.37
C THR A 218 -3.04 -15.91 -1.81
N TYR A 219 -4.09 -16.66 -2.16
CA TYR A 219 -4.20 -17.30 -3.47
C TYR A 219 -4.62 -16.32 -4.58
N SER A 220 -4.35 -16.67 -5.84
CA SER A 220 -4.75 -15.91 -7.03
C SER A 220 -3.99 -14.61 -7.31
N SER A 221 -2.87 -14.37 -6.63
CA SER A 221 -1.97 -13.23 -6.87
C SER A 221 -0.91 -13.50 -7.95
N CYS A 222 -0.34 -12.44 -8.54
CA CYS A 222 0.82 -12.55 -9.44
C CYS A 222 2.08 -12.94 -8.66
N ILE A 223 2.52 -12.13 -7.69
CA ILE A 223 3.60 -12.50 -6.77
C ILE A 223 3.05 -12.62 -5.35
N THR A 224 3.43 -13.71 -4.68
CA THR A 224 3.29 -13.84 -3.23
C THR A 224 4.66 -14.10 -2.62
N TYR A 225 5.14 -13.19 -1.77
CA TYR A 225 6.27 -13.46 -0.88
C TYR A 225 5.73 -13.72 0.52
N SER A 226 5.93 -14.94 1.00
CA SER A 226 5.33 -15.41 2.23
C SER A 226 6.39 -16.05 3.11
N ASN A 227 6.54 -15.51 4.32
CA ASN A 227 7.64 -15.82 5.24
C ASN A 227 9.02 -15.67 4.56
N LEU A 228 9.19 -14.63 3.74
CA LEU A 228 10.46 -14.36 3.06
C LEU A 228 11.33 -13.40 3.88
N THR A 229 12.60 -13.72 4.09
CA THR A 229 13.58 -12.79 4.64
C THR A 229 14.53 -12.31 3.53
N TYR A 230 14.58 -11.02 3.27
CA TYR A 230 15.30 -10.39 2.15
C TYR A 230 14.70 -10.74 0.78
N GLY A 231 13.93 -9.81 0.23
CA GLY A 231 13.30 -9.95 -1.08
C GLY A 231 13.45 -8.70 -1.93
N TRP A 232 13.50 -8.88 -3.25
CA TRP A 232 13.54 -7.80 -4.21
C TRP A 232 12.56 -8.05 -5.36
N VAL A 233 11.79 -7.03 -5.71
CA VAL A 233 11.00 -6.99 -6.93
C VAL A 233 11.32 -5.69 -7.63
N LYS A 234 12.03 -5.74 -8.76
CA LYS A 234 12.53 -4.54 -9.45
C LYS A 234 12.12 -4.49 -10.90
N GLU A 235 11.52 -3.40 -11.33
CA GLU A 235 11.06 -3.26 -12.72
C GLU A 235 10.14 -4.41 -13.16
N VAL A 236 9.19 -4.78 -12.32
CA VAL A 236 8.21 -5.83 -12.61
C VAL A 236 6.82 -5.23 -12.81
N GLU A 237 6.15 -5.66 -13.87
CA GLU A 237 4.75 -5.36 -14.12
C GLU A 237 3.89 -6.59 -13.77
N ALA A 238 2.75 -6.40 -13.12
CA ALA A 238 1.80 -7.46 -12.80
C ALA A 238 0.41 -7.13 -13.34
N LEU A 239 -0.12 -7.99 -14.19
CA LEU A 239 -1.34 -7.79 -14.94
C LEU A 239 -2.39 -8.82 -14.56
N ASN A 240 -3.63 -8.34 -14.46
CA ASN A 240 -4.84 -9.14 -14.37
C ASN A 240 -4.84 -10.23 -13.27
N PRO A 241 -4.28 -10.03 -12.06
CA PRO A 241 -4.39 -11.02 -11.00
C PRO A 241 -5.82 -11.19 -10.52
N GLY A 242 -6.16 -12.43 -10.16
CA GLY A 242 -7.45 -12.72 -9.57
C GLY A 242 -7.61 -12.17 -8.15
N LEU A 243 -6.51 -11.89 -7.46
CA LEU A 243 -6.45 -11.21 -6.17
C LEU A 243 -5.51 -9.99 -6.25
N HIS A 244 -4.24 -10.09 -5.84
CA HIS A 244 -3.32 -8.94 -5.80
C HIS A 244 -2.23 -9.00 -6.88
N CYS A 245 -1.68 -7.84 -7.28
CA CYS A 245 -0.47 -7.82 -8.11
C CYS A 245 0.72 -8.34 -7.29
N PHE A 246 0.99 -7.72 -6.13
CA PHE A 246 2.09 -8.09 -5.25
C PHE A 246 1.57 -8.21 -3.81
N ASP A 247 1.76 -9.38 -3.21
CA ASP A 247 1.35 -9.68 -1.84
C ASP A 247 2.55 -10.10 -0.99
N ILE A 248 2.90 -9.27 0.00
CA ILE A 248 4.00 -9.52 0.94
C ILE A 248 3.44 -9.86 2.31
N THR A 249 3.54 -11.13 2.69
CA THR A 249 2.69 -11.70 3.74
C THR A 249 3.41 -12.69 4.66
N SER A 250 2.70 -13.12 5.70
CA SER A 250 2.99 -14.35 6.44
C SER A 250 2.39 -15.57 5.70
N PRO A 251 2.51 -16.82 6.19
CA PRO A 251 1.91 -17.98 5.53
C PRO A 251 0.39 -17.90 5.35
N PHE A 252 -0.29 -17.17 6.23
CA PHE A 252 -1.74 -17.05 6.24
C PHE A 252 -2.18 -15.67 6.74
N TYR A 253 -3.21 -15.09 6.11
CA TYR A 253 -3.94 -13.98 6.71
C TYR A 253 -4.58 -14.45 8.03
N ASN A 254 -4.19 -13.83 9.14
CA ASN A 254 -4.48 -14.25 10.50
C ASN A 254 -5.48 -13.29 11.16
N TYR A 255 -6.57 -13.86 11.67
CA TYR A 255 -7.70 -13.13 12.25
C TYR A 255 -7.87 -13.46 13.74
N ALA A 256 -6.77 -13.49 14.50
CA ALA A 256 -6.78 -13.79 15.92
C ALA A 256 -7.30 -12.64 16.81
N GLY A 257 -7.62 -11.48 16.22
CA GLY A 257 -8.09 -10.27 16.89
C GLY A 257 -7.01 -9.21 17.12
N ASP A 258 -7.46 -7.98 17.38
CA ASP A 258 -6.59 -6.82 17.60
C ASP A 258 -5.63 -7.01 18.80
N GLY A 259 -4.35 -6.75 18.57
CA GLY A 259 -3.24 -7.00 19.47
C GLY A 259 -2.50 -8.32 19.20
N LEU A 260 -2.91 -9.07 18.17
CA LEU A 260 -2.23 -10.25 17.65
C LEU A 260 -1.97 -10.10 16.15
N ARG A 261 -0.97 -10.81 15.63
CA ARG A 261 -0.69 -10.91 14.18
C ARG A 261 -0.21 -12.30 13.80
N GLY A 262 -0.25 -12.64 12.52
CA GLY A 262 0.27 -13.91 12.01
C GLY A 262 1.78 -14.07 12.25
N LYS A 263 2.21 -15.28 12.60
CA LYS A 263 3.65 -15.64 12.71
C LYS A 263 4.28 -15.81 11.35
N GLY A 264 5.61 -15.57 11.28
CA GLY A 264 6.38 -15.81 10.05
C GLY A 264 6.09 -14.79 8.96
N GLY A 265 5.89 -13.53 9.35
CA GLY A 265 5.82 -12.42 8.41
C GLY A 265 7.05 -12.31 7.52
N SER A 266 6.88 -11.83 6.31
CA SER A 266 8.03 -11.46 5.47
C SER A 266 8.72 -10.23 6.05
N GLN A 267 10.04 -10.13 5.84
CA GLN A 267 10.86 -9.05 6.38
C GLN A 267 11.96 -8.60 5.42
N PHE A 268 12.22 -7.29 5.40
CA PHE A 268 13.25 -6.64 4.58
C PHE A 268 13.02 -6.89 3.08
N VAL A 269 11.89 -6.42 2.56
CA VAL A 269 11.54 -6.56 1.14
C VAL A 269 11.51 -5.20 0.49
N TRP A 270 12.10 -5.09 -0.70
CA TRP A 270 12.07 -3.87 -1.50
C TRP A 270 11.40 -4.12 -2.86
N LEU A 271 10.31 -3.40 -3.10
CA LEU A 271 9.64 -3.29 -4.38
C LEU A 271 9.99 -1.93 -4.98
N ASP A 272 10.60 -1.91 -6.16
CA ASP A 272 11.04 -0.68 -6.82
C ASP A 272 10.67 -0.69 -8.29
N GLY A 273 10.13 0.41 -8.79
CA GLY A 273 9.75 0.46 -10.19
C GLY A 273 8.64 -0.53 -10.52
N VAL A 274 7.81 -0.98 -9.57
CA VAL A 274 6.77 -1.98 -9.87
C VAL A 274 5.50 -1.31 -10.38
N SER A 275 4.81 -1.99 -11.31
CA SER A 275 3.53 -1.51 -11.83
C SER A 275 2.49 -2.62 -11.89
N GLY A 276 1.22 -2.25 -11.94
CA GLY A 276 0.17 -3.23 -12.17
C GLY A 276 -1.21 -2.66 -12.44
N SER A 277 -2.03 -3.45 -13.13
CA SER A 277 -3.42 -3.10 -13.43
C SER A 277 -4.31 -4.33 -13.60
N GLY A 278 -5.63 -4.12 -13.61
CA GLY A 278 -6.61 -5.20 -13.76
C GLY A 278 -6.74 -6.11 -12.54
N PHE A 279 -6.14 -5.74 -11.41
CA PHE A 279 -6.12 -6.55 -10.20
C PHE A 279 -7.49 -6.71 -9.56
N GLY A 280 -7.76 -7.90 -9.03
CA GLY A 280 -9.03 -8.26 -8.42
C GLY A 280 -9.29 -7.56 -7.10
N ASP A 281 -8.23 -7.35 -6.32
CA ASP A 281 -8.26 -6.69 -5.01
C ASP A 281 -7.31 -5.49 -5.01
N ASP A 282 -6.02 -5.67 -4.74
CA ASP A 282 -5.06 -4.55 -4.60
C ASP A 282 -3.86 -4.68 -5.53
N GLY A 283 -3.24 -3.54 -5.83
CA GLY A 283 -1.96 -3.48 -6.53
C GLY A 283 -0.85 -4.09 -5.67
N VAL A 284 -0.29 -3.31 -4.74
CA VAL A 284 0.61 -3.83 -3.71
C VAL A 284 -0.13 -3.92 -2.40
N THR A 285 -0.05 -5.08 -1.74
CA THR A 285 -0.55 -5.26 -0.38
C THR A 285 0.49 -5.89 0.55
N THR A 286 0.43 -5.54 1.83
CA THR A 286 1.25 -6.17 2.88
C THR A 286 0.37 -6.68 4.00
N HIS A 287 0.71 -7.87 4.52
CA HIS A 287 0.00 -8.51 5.63
C HIS A 287 1.00 -9.12 6.62
N HIS A 288 0.82 -8.88 7.91
CA HIS A 288 1.55 -9.51 9.01
C HIS A 288 3.08 -9.54 8.81
N SER A 289 3.63 -8.51 8.17
CA SER A 289 5.02 -8.43 7.71
C SER A 289 5.68 -7.15 8.20
N ASP A 290 7.00 -7.09 8.20
CA ASP A 290 7.78 -5.95 8.72
C ASP A 290 8.80 -5.43 7.73
N TYR A 291 9.19 -4.17 7.84
CA TYR A 291 10.34 -3.61 7.12
C TYR A 291 10.22 -3.81 5.60
N ILE A 292 9.12 -3.28 5.05
CA ILE A 292 8.85 -3.33 3.61
C ILE A 292 9.04 -1.93 3.05
N PHE A 293 9.72 -1.84 1.91
CA PHE A 293 9.97 -0.60 1.20
C PHE A 293 9.37 -0.71 -0.21
N VAL A 294 8.50 0.22 -0.57
CA VAL A 294 7.90 0.32 -1.90
C VAL A 294 8.21 1.69 -2.46
N SER A 295 8.97 1.75 -3.54
CA SER A 295 9.39 3.00 -4.17
C SER A 295 9.08 3.04 -5.65
N ASN A 296 8.90 4.26 -6.18
CA ASN A 296 8.79 4.53 -7.61
C ASN A 296 7.83 3.56 -8.30
N SER A 297 6.62 3.39 -7.77
CA SER A 297 5.66 2.38 -8.26
C SER A 297 4.34 3.00 -8.75
N HIS A 298 3.61 2.28 -9.61
CA HIS A 298 2.33 2.73 -10.17
C HIS A 298 1.26 1.63 -10.24
N PHE A 299 0.08 1.89 -9.66
CA PHE A 299 -1.05 0.95 -9.74
C PHE A 299 -2.33 1.65 -10.17
N SER A 300 -3.04 1.06 -11.12
CA SER A 300 -4.27 1.67 -11.64
C SER A 300 -5.28 0.64 -12.14
N ASP A 301 -6.53 1.08 -12.27
CA ASP A 301 -7.60 0.33 -12.93
C ASP A 301 -7.80 -1.10 -12.40
N PRO A 302 -8.08 -1.29 -11.09
CA PRO A 302 -8.51 -2.59 -10.57
C PRO A 302 -9.74 -3.10 -11.32
N SER A 303 -9.82 -4.41 -11.51
CA SER A 303 -11.07 -5.06 -11.93
C SER A 303 -12.08 -5.13 -10.78
N GLY A 304 -11.60 -5.18 -9.53
CA GLY A 304 -12.44 -5.31 -8.33
C GLY A 304 -13.15 -6.66 -8.18
N ARG A 305 -12.82 -7.64 -9.03
CA ARG A 305 -13.51 -8.95 -9.12
C ARG A 305 -13.15 -9.93 -8.00
N ALA A 306 -12.25 -9.57 -7.08
CA ALA A 306 -12.07 -10.34 -5.85
C ALA A 306 -13.26 -10.19 -4.90
N HIS A 307 -14.09 -9.16 -5.11
CA HIS A 307 -15.21 -8.79 -4.24
C HIS A 307 -16.53 -8.77 -5.00
N LYS A 308 -17.62 -8.56 -4.25
CA LYS A 308 -18.93 -8.29 -4.83
C LYS A 308 -18.90 -6.92 -5.52
N GLN A 309 -19.48 -6.84 -6.73
CA GLN A 309 -19.60 -5.58 -7.47
C GLN A 309 -20.24 -4.48 -6.60
N GLY A 310 -19.63 -3.30 -6.59
CA GLY A 310 -20.08 -2.16 -5.79
C GLY A 310 -19.68 -2.16 -4.31
N PHE A 311 -18.96 -3.18 -3.85
CA PHE A 311 -18.39 -3.32 -2.49
C PHE A 311 -16.94 -3.79 -2.53
N SER A 312 -16.20 -3.39 -3.56
CA SER A 312 -14.82 -3.79 -3.80
C SER A 312 -13.86 -2.78 -3.19
N ASN A 313 -13.08 -3.24 -2.23
CA ASN A 313 -12.09 -2.44 -1.50
C ASN A 313 -10.75 -2.40 -2.25
N SER A 314 -10.77 -2.15 -3.56
CA SER A 314 -9.60 -2.34 -4.39
C SER A 314 -8.67 -1.15 -4.44
N ASN A 315 -7.49 -1.26 -3.80
CA ASN A 315 -6.57 -0.15 -3.63
C ASN A 315 -5.35 -0.23 -4.54
N GLY A 316 -4.73 0.92 -4.84
CA GLY A 316 -3.42 0.93 -5.48
C GLY A 316 -2.35 0.34 -4.55
N PHE A 317 -2.33 0.83 -3.30
CA PHE A 317 -1.45 0.36 -2.24
C PHE A 317 -2.27 0.13 -0.97
N GLU A 318 -2.18 -1.08 -0.41
CA GLU A 318 -2.84 -1.45 0.83
C GLU A 318 -1.82 -1.92 1.86
N ILE A 319 -1.71 -1.20 2.98
CA ILE A 319 -0.92 -1.62 4.13
C ILE A 319 -1.89 -2.20 5.15
N ASP A 320 -2.06 -3.53 5.11
CA ASP A 320 -3.14 -4.23 5.77
C ASP A 320 -2.71 -4.97 7.06
N ASP A 321 -3.69 -5.61 7.69
CA ASP A 321 -3.64 -6.60 8.76
C ASP A 321 -2.24 -6.97 9.25
N GLY A 322 -1.85 -6.42 10.39
CA GLY A 322 -0.67 -6.79 11.16
C GLY A 322 0.65 -6.29 10.58
N SER A 323 0.64 -5.51 9.50
CA SER A 323 1.85 -4.93 8.91
C SER A 323 2.50 -3.88 9.81
N ARG A 324 3.83 -3.83 9.85
CA ARG A 324 4.55 -2.81 10.62
C ARG A 324 5.77 -2.27 9.87
N HIS A 325 6.11 -1.00 10.13
CA HIS A 325 7.38 -0.41 9.70
C HIS A 325 7.52 -0.46 8.16
N ILE A 326 6.63 0.25 7.48
CA ILE A 326 6.48 0.24 6.02
C ILE A 326 6.82 1.61 5.46
N TRP A 327 7.61 1.65 4.38
CA TRP A 327 7.97 2.86 3.66
C TRP A 327 7.36 2.87 2.26
N LEU A 328 6.62 3.92 1.94
CA LEU A 328 6.06 4.22 0.62
C LEU A 328 6.69 5.52 0.10
N VAL A 329 7.44 5.47 -1.00
CA VAL A 329 8.21 6.63 -1.48
C VAL A 329 8.02 6.85 -2.99
N ASN A 330 7.61 8.06 -3.36
CA ASN A 330 7.44 8.48 -4.76
C ASN A 330 6.57 7.52 -5.59
N ASN A 331 5.45 7.10 -5.00
CA ASN A 331 4.51 6.19 -5.64
C ASN A 331 3.36 6.95 -6.31
N SER A 332 2.58 6.26 -7.14
CA SER A 332 1.40 6.83 -7.78
C SER A 332 0.27 5.82 -7.93
N SER A 333 -0.96 6.30 -7.89
CA SER A 333 -2.17 5.49 -8.05
C SER A 333 -3.20 6.21 -8.92
N ALA A 334 -4.02 5.44 -9.64
CA ALA A 334 -5.12 6.03 -10.39
C ALA A 334 -6.36 5.14 -10.57
N ARG A 335 -7.54 5.75 -10.42
CA ARG A 335 -8.87 5.13 -10.61
C ARG A 335 -9.10 3.87 -9.75
N CYS A 336 -8.45 3.81 -8.61
CA CYS A 336 -8.66 2.82 -7.56
C CYS A 336 -9.81 3.24 -6.62
N PHE A 337 -10.21 2.34 -5.72
CA PHE A 337 -11.01 2.75 -4.56
C PHE A 337 -10.14 3.61 -3.63
N GLY A 338 -9.10 3.03 -3.04
CA GLY A 338 -8.09 3.76 -2.30
C GLY A 338 -6.83 3.97 -3.14
N GLY A 339 -6.25 5.16 -3.10
CA GLY A 339 -4.90 5.36 -3.63
C GLY A 339 -3.89 4.64 -2.74
N VAL A 340 -3.81 5.10 -1.48
CA VAL A 340 -3.15 4.42 -0.37
C VAL A 340 -4.17 4.17 0.74
N GLU A 341 -4.32 2.91 1.12
CA GLU A 341 -5.09 2.52 2.29
C GLU A 341 -4.18 1.93 3.37
N ILE A 342 -4.29 2.44 4.61
CA ILE A 342 -3.58 1.90 5.77
C ILE A 342 -4.65 1.43 6.75
N LYS A 343 -4.77 0.11 6.92
CA LYS A 343 -5.95 -0.45 7.60
C LYS A 343 -5.70 -1.76 8.34
N ALA A 344 -6.81 -2.25 8.89
CA ALA A 344 -7.06 -3.67 9.14
C ALA A 344 -8.55 -3.97 9.13
N HIS A 345 -8.86 -5.25 8.99
CA HIS A 345 -10.13 -5.86 9.31
C HIS A 345 -10.42 -5.82 10.82
N ALA A 346 -11.70 -5.95 11.20
CA ALA A 346 -12.15 -5.84 12.58
C ALA A 346 -11.61 -6.92 13.52
N ASP A 347 -11.17 -8.04 12.96
CA ASP A 347 -10.64 -9.20 13.67
C ASP A 347 -9.13 -9.36 13.48
N SER A 348 -8.44 -8.27 13.11
CA SER A 348 -6.98 -8.22 12.98
C SER A 348 -6.39 -6.97 13.66
N SER A 349 -5.07 -6.86 13.64
CA SER A 349 -4.37 -5.66 14.11
C SER A 349 -4.16 -4.70 12.94
N ALA A 350 -4.49 -3.42 13.10
CA ALA A 350 -4.19 -2.37 12.14
C ALA A 350 -2.69 -2.20 11.92
N ALA A 351 -2.33 -1.85 10.69
CA ALA A 351 -0.95 -1.51 10.35
C ALA A 351 -0.43 -0.34 11.19
N THR A 352 0.88 -0.32 11.48
CA THR A 352 1.51 0.74 12.28
C THR A 352 2.93 1.07 11.82
N GLY A 353 3.42 2.26 12.16
CA GLY A 353 4.76 2.69 11.78
C GLY A 353 4.89 2.83 10.26
N VAL A 354 3.89 3.44 9.63
CA VAL A 354 3.90 3.64 8.17
C VAL A 354 4.43 5.02 7.85
N HIS A 355 5.37 5.06 6.91
CA HIS A 355 6.06 6.25 6.43
C HIS A 355 5.73 6.47 4.96
N ILE A 356 5.09 7.58 4.62
CA ILE A 356 4.83 7.99 3.23
C ILE A 356 5.67 9.23 2.94
N SER A 357 6.47 9.22 1.88
CA SER A 357 7.19 10.39 1.40
C SER A 357 7.06 10.50 -0.11
N GLY A 358 6.11 11.31 -0.56
CA GLY A 358 5.78 11.44 -1.97
C GLY A 358 4.76 10.39 -2.39
N HIS A 359 3.54 10.82 -2.69
CA HIS A 359 2.55 9.99 -3.38
C HIS A 359 1.66 10.84 -4.26
N LEU A 360 1.45 10.41 -5.51
CA LEU A 360 0.57 11.06 -6.48
C LEU A 360 -0.68 10.20 -6.73
N SER A 361 -1.82 10.62 -6.19
CA SER A 361 -3.12 9.97 -6.38
C SER A 361 -3.98 10.75 -7.37
N VAL A 362 -4.47 10.09 -8.43
CA VAL A 362 -5.27 10.74 -9.50
C VAL A 362 -6.56 9.97 -9.75
N HIS A 363 -7.72 10.61 -9.55
CA HIS A 363 -9.04 10.00 -9.76
C HIS A 363 -9.32 8.77 -8.89
N ASP A 364 -8.57 8.55 -7.81
CA ASP A 364 -8.95 7.56 -6.80
C ASP A 364 -10.17 8.05 -6.01
N ASN A 365 -11.01 7.14 -5.53
CA ASN A 365 -12.15 7.56 -4.71
C ASN A 365 -11.70 8.14 -3.38
N ARG A 366 -10.79 7.46 -2.68
CA ARG A 366 -10.16 7.96 -1.47
C ARG A 366 -8.66 7.92 -1.65
N SER A 367 -8.06 9.05 -1.99
CA SER A 367 -6.62 9.12 -2.29
C SER A 367 -5.77 8.59 -1.13
N PHE A 368 -6.08 8.99 0.11
CA PHE A 368 -5.45 8.49 1.33
C PHE A 368 -6.52 8.07 2.35
N ASN A 369 -6.61 6.78 2.68
CA ASN A 369 -7.66 6.25 3.58
C ASN A 369 -7.04 5.47 4.75
N PHE A 370 -7.03 6.07 5.94
CA PHE A 370 -6.44 5.46 7.14
C PHE A 370 -7.55 5.09 8.11
N ARG A 371 -7.77 3.79 8.32
CA ARG A 371 -8.92 3.31 9.12
C ARG A 371 -8.70 1.96 9.78
N HIS A 372 -9.30 1.72 10.94
CA HIS A 372 -9.42 0.38 11.48
C HIS A 372 -10.90 -0.02 11.53
N ILE A 373 -11.29 -1.01 10.73
CA ILE A 373 -12.67 -1.49 10.67
C ILE A 373 -13.07 -2.04 12.04
N GLY A 374 -14.30 -1.80 12.48
CA GLY A 374 -14.81 -2.32 13.76
C GLY A 374 -14.17 -1.75 15.02
N HIS A 375 -13.40 -0.66 14.88
CA HIS A 375 -12.72 0.02 16.00
C HIS A 375 -12.89 1.54 15.95
N HIS A 376 -13.95 2.02 15.32
CA HIS A 376 -14.09 3.43 14.95
C HIS A 376 -15.45 4.02 15.37
N LYS A 377 -16.49 3.19 15.59
CA LYS A 377 -17.75 3.64 16.19
C LYS A 377 -17.64 3.77 17.71
N LYS A 378 -18.66 4.37 18.32
CA LYS A 378 -18.76 4.60 19.77
C LYS A 378 -18.66 3.30 20.55
N ASP A 379 -19.51 2.33 20.20
CA ASP A 379 -19.65 1.06 20.92
C ASP A 379 -18.62 0.02 20.48
N ASP A 380 -17.83 0.33 19.45
CA ASP A 380 -16.71 -0.50 19.02
C ASP A 380 -15.61 -0.50 20.10
N PRO A 381 -14.85 -1.59 20.25
CA PRO A 381 -13.64 -1.57 21.05
C PRO A 381 -12.65 -0.52 20.51
N GLN A 382 -11.93 0.16 21.40
CA GLN A 382 -10.81 0.99 20.96
C GLN A 382 -9.72 0.09 20.37
N SER A 383 -9.16 0.48 19.23
CA SER A 383 -8.03 -0.27 18.66
C SER A 383 -6.83 -0.35 19.62
N ARG A 384 -6.01 -1.39 19.48
CA ARG A 384 -4.75 -1.63 20.18
C ARG A 384 -3.53 -1.52 19.26
N SER A 385 -3.74 -1.29 17.98
CA SER A 385 -2.73 -1.38 16.92
C SER A 385 -2.73 -0.20 15.94
N ALA A 386 -3.86 0.50 15.75
CA ALA A 386 -3.99 1.62 14.81
C ALA A 386 -3.24 2.88 15.28
N PHE A 387 -1.94 2.92 15.03
CA PHE A 387 -1.04 3.98 15.50
C PHE A 387 0.00 4.39 14.44
N ASN A 388 0.57 5.57 14.64
CA ASN A 388 1.86 5.99 14.10
C ASN A 388 1.93 5.96 12.57
N ILE A 389 1.35 6.98 11.95
CA ILE A 389 1.51 7.26 10.51
C ILE A 389 2.24 8.60 10.38
N ARG A 390 3.29 8.62 9.56
CA ARG A 390 4.01 9.82 9.15
C ARG A 390 3.93 9.94 7.64
N ALA A 391 3.38 11.04 7.16
CA ALA A 391 3.24 11.25 5.73
C ALA A 391 3.74 12.64 5.33
N GLN A 392 4.37 12.72 4.18
CA GLN A 392 4.77 13.99 3.59
C GLN A 392 4.69 13.99 2.07
N LYS A 393 4.58 15.17 1.47
CA LYS A 393 4.52 15.38 0.02
C LYS A 393 3.37 14.59 -0.61
N LEU A 394 2.16 14.73 -0.06
CA LEU A 394 0.97 14.03 -0.55
C LEU A 394 0.23 14.85 -1.60
N ILE A 395 -0.10 14.24 -2.73
CA ILE A 395 -0.88 14.88 -3.79
C ILE A 395 -2.12 14.05 -4.09
N SER A 396 -3.27 14.72 -4.14
CA SER A 396 -4.55 14.15 -4.52
C SER A 396 -5.16 15.04 -5.61
N ILE A 397 -5.43 14.47 -6.77
CA ILE A 397 -6.00 15.18 -7.92
C ILE A 397 -7.36 14.57 -8.26
N GLU A 398 -8.39 15.40 -8.16
CA GLU A 398 -9.76 15.14 -8.60
C GLU A 398 -10.35 13.82 -8.06
N PRO A 399 -10.42 13.61 -6.72
CA PRO A 399 -11.07 12.41 -6.19
C PRO A 399 -12.49 12.26 -6.72
N THR A 400 -12.85 11.08 -7.21
CA THR A 400 -14.13 10.86 -7.92
C THR A 400 -14.85 9.59 -7.47
N GLU A 401 -16.15 9.50 -7.78
CA GLU A 401 -16.96 8.31 -7.50
C GLU A 401 -16.47 7.12 -8.34
N THR A 402 -16.51 5.93 -7.76
CA THR A 402 -16.09 4.69 -8.43
C THR A 402 -17.16 3.61 -8.35
N ALA A 403 -17.30 2.83 -9.41
CA ALA A 403 -18.18 1.66 -9.42
C ALA A 403 -17.68 0.53 -8.50
N LEU A 404 -16.40 0.56 -8.10
CA LEU A 404 -15.81 -0.41 -7.18
C LEU A 404 -16.55 -0.40 -5.84
N TYR A 405 -16.79 0.78 -5.26
CA TYR A 405 -17.45 0.95 -3.97
C TYR A 405 -18.50 2.07 -4.03
N ARG A 406 -19.73 1.71 -4.43
CA ARG A 406 -20.79 2.67 -4.80
C ARG A 406 -21.26 3.57 -3.65
N SER A 407 -21.19 3.10 -2.41
CA SER A 407 -21.63 3.88 -1.25
C SER A 407 -20.55 4.80 -0.69
N SER A 408 -19.34 4.81 -1.25
CA SER A 408 -18.25 5.67 -0.77
C SER A 408 -18.24 7.01 -1.48
N SER A 409 -18.21 8.09 -0.70
CA SER A 409 -18.03 9.44 -1.22
C SER A 409 -16.54 9.76 -1.45
N PRO A 410 -16.17 10.52 -2.49
CA PRO A 410 -14.78 10.80 -2.80
C PRO A 410 -14.07 11.72 -1.79
N ARG A 411 -12.79 11.45 -1.48
CA ARG A 411 -11.98 12.21 -0.51
C ARG A 411 -10.52 12.26 -0.92
N SER A 412 -9.86 13.38 -0.63
CA SER A 412 -8.41 13.43 -0.66
C SER A 412 -7.80 12.69 0.52
N LEU A 413 -8.36 12.86 1.73
CA LEU A 413 -7.85 12.18 2.93
C LEU A 413 -8.97 11.80 3.88
N VAL A 414 -8.89 10.60 4.46
CA VAL A 414 -9.72 10.15 5.57
C VAL A 414 -8.84 9.57 6.66
N VAL A 415 -9.02 10.03 7.89
CA VAL A 415 -8.39 9.45 9.09
C VAL A 415 -9.49 9.02 10.05
N SER A 416 -9.55 7.74 10.37
CA SER A 416 -10.59 7.12 11.21
C SER A 416 -9.98 6.12 12.19
N GLY A 417 -10.24 6.26 13.49
CA GLY A 417 -9.78 5.34 14.55
C GLY A 417 -8.26 5.31 14.80
N TYR A 418 -7.45 5.87 13.90
CA TYR A 418 -5.99 5.94 14.04
C TYR A 418 -5.54 7.00 15.04
N ARG A 419 -4.39 6.73 15.66
CA ARG A 419 -3.72 7.64 16.59
C ARG A 419 -2.30 7.98 16.15
N ASN A 420 -1.83 9.17 16.50
CA ASN A 420 -0.50 9.67 16.13
C ASN A 420 -0.33 9.68 14.60
N VAL A 421 -1.03 10.57 13.93
CA VAL A 421 -0.97 10.74 12.47
C VAL A 421 -0.46 12.13 12.13
N ALA A 422 0.74 12.23 11.57
CA ALA A 422 1.32 13.51 11.15
C ALA A 422 1.43 13.55 9.62
N ILE A 423 0.85 14.58 9.02
CA ILE A 423 0.84 14.81 7.59
C ILE A 423 1.38 16.22 7.33
N ASN A 424 2.50 16.31 6.62
CA ASN A 424 3.20 17.55 6.34
C ASN A 424 3.35 17.76 4.83
N ARG A 425 3.07 18.96 4.31
CA ARG A 425 3.24 19.30 2.88
C ARG A 425 2.36 18.46 1.97
N PHE A 426 1.18 18.98 1.67
CA PHE A 426 0.24 18.32 0.78
C PHE A 426 -0.47 19.31 -0.13
N LEU A 427 -0.86 18.82 -1.31
CA LEU A 427 -1.64 19.56 -2.29
C LEU A 427 -2.83 18.71 -2.72
N PHE A 428 -4.02 19.17 -2.37
CA PHE A 428 -5.27 18.50 -2.70
C PHE A 428 -6.06 19.38 -3.66
N ILE A 429 -6.30 18.86 -4.86
CA ILE A 429 -6.96 19.57 -5.97
C ILE A 429 -8.26 18.82 -6.28
N GLY A 430 -9.38 19.52 -6.22
CA GLY A 430 -10.68 19.05 -6.72
C GLY A 430 -10.90 19.42 -8.19
N ASP A 431 -11.95 18.88 -8.79
CA ASP A 431 -12.49 19.38 -10.06
C ASP A 431 -13.56 20.44 -9.75
N PRO A 432 -13.38 21.70 -10.19
CA PRO A 432 -14.33 22.77 -9.88
C PRO A 432 -15.72 22.55 -10.51
N ASN A 433 -15.86 21.63 -11.46
CA ASN A 433 -17.12 21.25 -12.10
C ASN A 433 -17.73 19.97 -11.51
N TYR A 434 -17.03 19.29 -10.61
CA TYR A 434 -17.53 18.07 -9.98
C TYR A 434 -18.44 18.39 -8.79
N ASP A 435 -19.55 17.67 -8.65
CA ASP A 435 -20.44 17.77 -7.48
C ASP A 435 -19.98 16.83 -6.35
N TYR A 436 -19.25 17.38 -5.38
CA TYR A 436 -18.82 16.72 -4.16
C TYR A 436 -19.97 16.51 -3.15
N LYS A 437 -21.22 16.88 -3.48
CA LYS A 437 -22.43 16.64 -2.67
C LYS A 437 -22.30 17.15 -1.24
N GLN A 438 -21.69 18.32 -1.08
CA GLN A 438 -21.39 18.94 0.21
C GLN A 438 -20.54 18.07 1.14
N LYS A 439 -19.79 17.11 0.58
CA LYS A 439 -18.89 16.27 1.34
C LYS A 439 -17.50 16.90 1.37
N PRO A 440 -16.79 16.85 2.50
CA PRO A 440 -15.52 17.57 2.65
C PRO A 440 -14.40 16.92 1.84
N ALA A 441 -13.32 17.66 1.52
CA ALA A 441 -12.15 17.06 0.88
C ALA A 441 -11.38 16.13 1.85
N VAL A 442 -11.29 16.52 3.13
CA VAL A 442 -10.64 15.79 4.21
C VAL A 442 -11.61 15.53 5.36
N ALA A 443 -11.59 14.30 5.88
CA ALA A 443 -12.36 13.94 7.08
C ALA A 443 -11.45 13.33 8.16
N ILE A 444 -11.39 13.99 9.32
CA ILE A 444 -10.79 13.45 10.55
C ILE A 444 -11.93 13.09 11.48
N GLN A 445 -12.16 11.80 11.68
CA GLN A 445 -13.43 11.33 12.24
C GLN A 445 -13.27 10.01 13.00
N TYR A 446 -14.39 9.53 13.55
CA TYR A 446 -14.50 8.18 14.13
C TYR A 446 -13.36 7.84 15.08
N ARG A 447 -13.21 8.64 16.15
CA ARG A 447 -12.21 8.45 17.23
C ARG A 447 -10.75 8.64 16.83
N ALA A 448 -10.48 9.19 15.64
CA ALA A 448 -9.12 9.60 15.27
C ALA A 448 -8.59 10.60 16.32
N THR A 449 -7.37 10.37 16.81
CA THR A 449 -6.82 11.19 17.91
C THR A 449 -5.34 11.51 17.71
N CYS A 450 -4.87 12.69 18.11
CA CYS A 450 -3.48 13.12 17.89
C CYS A 450 -3.14 13.13 16.39
N VAL A 451 -3.83 13.99 15.65
CA VAL A 451 -3.67 14.15 14.19
C VAL A 451 -3.12 15.55 13.92
N SER A 452 -2.06 15.67 13.12
CA SER A 452 -1.52 16.94 12.63
C SER A 452 -1.61 17.00 11.11
N LEU A 453 -2.29 18.02 10.60
CA LEU A 453 -2.24 18.43 9.19
C LEU A 453 -1.47 19.76 9.11
N THR A 454 -0.35 19.78 8.39
CA THR A 454 0.51 20.96 8.36
C THR A 454 1.06 21.24 6.97
N ASN A 455 1.19 22.54 6.63
CA ASN A 455 1.73 23.02 5.34
C ASN A 455 0.91 22.51 4.14
N GLY A 456 -0.39 22.77 4.13
CA GLY A 456 -1.32 22.19 3.15
C GLY A 456 -1.92 23.22 2.20
N VAL A 457 -2.18 22.80 0.96
CA VAL A 457 -2.92 23.58 -0.04
C VAL A 457 -4.15 22.82 -0.52
N PHE A 458 -5.28 23.52 -0.60
CA PHE A 458 -6.53 23.03 -1.17
C PHE A 458 -6.94 23.89 -2.35
N GLU A 459 -7.34 23.25 -3.44
CA GLU A 459 -7.84 23.93 -4.64
C GLU A 459 -9.13 23.29 -5.13
N ASN A 460 -10.06 24.11 -5.63
CA ASN A 460 -11.15 23.69 -6.51
C ASN A 460 -12.18 22.66 -5.96
N PHE A 461 -12.32 22.48 -4.64
CA PHE A 461 -13.45 21.72 -4.06
C PHE A 461 -14.73 22.57 -3.96
N THR A 462 -15.14 23.21 -5.06
CA THR A 462 -16.16 24.28 -5.11
C THR A 462 -17.54 23.88 -4.59
N SER A 463 -17.91 22.60 -4.69
CA SER A 463 -19.19 22.02 -4.24
C SER A 463 -19.10 21.26 -2.91
N ALA A 464 -17.92 21.23 -2.28
CA ALA A 464 -17.73 20.70 -0.93
C ALA A 464 -18.14 21.74 0.13
N ASN A 465 -18.64 21.26 1.28
CA ASN A 465 -18.98 22.16 2.39
C ASN A 465 -17.74 22.69 3.12
N ALA A 466 -16.68 21.88 3.20
CA ALA A 466 -15.43 22.22 3.86
C ALA A 466 -14.22 21.55 3.19
N ASP A 467 -13.05 22.20 3.24
CA ASP A 467 -11.80 21.52 2.86
C ASP A 467 -11.44 20.46 3.90
N ILE A 468 -11.51 20.83 5.19
CA ILE A 468 -11.24 19.93 6.32
C ILE A 468 -12.46 19.86 7.23
N SER A 469 -12.97 18.65 7.46
CA SER A 469 -13.98 18.37 8.48
C SER A 469 -13.39 17.56 9.62
N ILE A 470 -13.60 18.03 10.84
CA ILE A 470 -13.21 17.38 12.10
C ILE A 470 -14.49 16.98 12.81
N ALA A 471 -14.72 15.66 12.97
CA ALA A 471 -15.95 15.17 13.57
C ALA A 471 -16.03 15.48 15.07
N GLY A 472 -17.21 15.88 15.52
CA GLY A 472 -17.56 16.06 16.93
C GLY A 472 -18.45 14.93 17.48
N GLY A 473 -19.11 15.17 18.61
CA GLY A 473 -20.07 14.27 19.27
C GLY A 473 -19.47 12.98 19.84
N GLU A 474 -20.30 11.94 19.97
CA GLU A 474 -19.93 10.68 20.65
C GLU A 474 -18.80 9.87 19.97
N GLN A 475 -18.47 10.20 18.72
CA GLN A 475 -17.41 9.56 17.94
C GLN A 475 -16.35 10.59 17.50
N SER A 476 -16.18 11.64 18.31
CA SER A 476 -15.36 12.80 18.00
C SER A 476 -13.90 12.44 17.68
N ALA A 477 -13.33 13.25 16.79
CA ALA A 477 -11.90 13.36 16.66
C ALA A 477 -11.34 14.26 17.76
N ASN A 478 -10.16 13.93 18.28
CA ASN A 478 -9.59 14.57 19.47
C ASN A 478 -8.11 14.94 19.30
N SER A 479 -7.65 16.03 19.93
CA SER A 479 -6.25 16.48 19.81
C SER A 479 -5.82 16.63 18.33
N VAL A 480 -6.58 17.41 17.57
CA VAL A 480 -6.33 17.66 16.15
C VAL A 480 -5.64 19.02 15.99
N ARG A 481 -4.51 19.04 15.30
CA ARG A 481 -3.78 20.26 14.93
C ARG A 481 -3.89 20.47 13.42
N VAL A 482 -4.30 21.66 13.03
CA VAL A 482 -4.32 22.10 11.63
C VAL A 482 -3.54 23.41 11.55
N LYS A 483 -2.43 23.40 10.81
CA LYS A 483 -1.49 24.53 10.78
C LYS A 483 -1.06 24.88 9.36
N ASN A 484 -0.95 26.18 9.07
CA ASN A 484 -0.45 26.71 7.80
C ASN A 484 -1.17 26.08 6.60
N ILE A 485 -2.47 26.36 6.50
CA ILE A 485 -3.33 25.87 5.42
C ILE A 485 -3.72 27.03 4.52
N LEU A 486 -3.59 26.82 3.21
CA LEU A 486 -4.06 27.74 2.18
C LEU A 486 -5.18 27.09 1.35
N SER A 487 -6.36 27.70 1.37
CA SER A 487 -7.50 27.30 0.53
C SER A 487 -7.67 28.30 -0.62
N ILE A 488 -7.61 27.84 -1.86
CA ILE A 488 -7.66 28.67 -3.07
C ILE A 488 -8.86 28.23 -3.91
N ALA A 489 -9.85 29.11 -4.07
CA ALA A 489 -11.05 28.83 -4.88
C ALA A 489 -11.69 27.44 -4.59
N SER A 490 -11.63 27.02 -3.33
CA SER A 490 -12.02 25.67 -2.90
C SER A 490 -13.36 25.69 -2.15
N ALA A 491 -13.54 24.79 -1.19
CA ALA A 491 -14.78 24.62 -0.44
C ALA A 491 -15.26 25.90 0.27
N LYS A 492 -16.55 25.90 0.65
CA LYS A 492 -17.19 27.03 1.33
C LYS A 492 -16.48 27.41 2.64
N GLU A 493 -16.13 26.42 3.45
CA GLU A 493 -15.35 26.61 4.68
C GLU A 493 -13.97 25.98 4.54
N VAL A 494 -12.94 26.54 5.16
CA VAL A 494 -11.62 25.87 5.17
C VAL A 494 -11.60 24.75 6.19
N VAL A 495 -12.05 25.01 7.41
CA VAL A 495 -12.10 24.02 8.49
C VAL A 495 -13.45 24.11 9.19
N VAL A 496 -14.13 22.96 9.33
CA VAL A 496 -15.33 22.80 10.16
C VAL A 496 -15.04 21.77 11.24
N ALA A 497 -15.19 22.17 12.50
CA ALA A 497 -15.12 21.28 13.65
C ALA A 497 -16.52 21.08 14.23
N GLY A 498 -16.92 19.83 14.44
CA GLY A 498 -18.18 19.50 15.08
C GLY A 498 -18.19 19.85 16.57
N GLU A 499 -19.38 20.09 17.13
CA GLU A 499 -19.58 20.29 18.56
C GLU A 499 -19.04 19.09 19.35
N GLU A 500 -18.49 19.33 20.55
CA GLU A 500 -17.86 18.28 21.38
C GLU A 500 -16.67 17.53 20.71
N SER A 501 -16.15 18.05 19.58
CA SER A 501 -14.77 17.72 19.23
C SER A 501 -13.87 18.18 20.37
N GLY A 502 -12.90 17.34 20.77
CA GLY A 502 -12.01 17.69 21.87
C GLY A 502 -11.05 18.83 21.52
N LEU A 503 -9.79 18.74 21.96
CA LEU A 503 -8.81 19.78 21.66
C LEU A 503 -8.55 19.90 20.15
N VAL A 504 -9.00 20.99 19.53
CA VAL A 504 -8.69 21.37 18.14
C VAL A 504 -7.86 22.65 18.15
N HIS A 505 -6.69 22.63 17.51
CA HIS A 505 -5.78 23.76 17.41
C HIS A 505 -5.64 24.19 15.95
N LEU A 506 -6.11 25.39 15.63
CA LEU A 506 -6.05 25.99 14.30
C LEU A 506 -5.06 27.16 14.30
N GLU A 507 -4.10 27.16 13.39
CA GLU A 507 -3.07 28.20 13.28
C GLU A 507 -2.78 28.49 11.80
N GLU A 508 -2.68 29.78 11.43
CA GLU A 508 -2.33 30.21 10.06
C GLU A 508 -3.25 29.62 8.96
N ILE A 509 -4.56 29.65 9.18
CA ILE A 509 -5.56 29.21 8.19
C ILE A 509 -5.92 30.40 7.28
N ARG A 510 -5.66 30.26 5.98
CA ARG A 510 -5.85 31.31 4.99
C ARG A 510 -6.79 30.83 3.88
N LYS A 511 -7.68 31.71 3.45
CA LYS A 511 -8.58 31.47 2.31
C LYS A 511 -8.43 32.57 1.27
N ARG A 512 -8.40 32.20 0.00
CA ARG A 512 -8.36 33.09 -1.17
C ARG A 512 -9.48 32.73 -2.13
N SER A 513 -10.47 33.61 -2.24
CA SER A 513 -11.60 33.47 -3.17
C SER A 513 -11.21 34.02 -4.54
N ILE A 514 -10.59 33.18 -5.40
CA ILE A 514 -10.17 33.48 -6.78
C ILE A 514 -9.12 34.62 -6.93
N LEU A 515 -8.12 34.40 -7.80
CA LEU A 515 -7.23 35.45 -8.29
C LEU A 515 -8.00 36.36 -9.26
N PHE A 516 -7.95 37.67 -9.05
CA PHE A 516 -8.12 38.60 -10.17
C PHE A 516 -7.15 38.19 -11.28
N LEU A 517 -7.73 37.90 -12.46
CA LEU A 517 -7.19 37.75 -13.82
C LEU A 517 -5.69 37.43 -13.97
#